data_AF-A0A947N7R4-F1
#
_entry.id   AF-A0A947N7R4-F1
#
_cell.length_a   1.000
_cell.length_b   1.000
_cell.length_c   1.000
_cell.angle_alpha   90.00
_cell.angle_beta   90.00
_cell.angle_gamma   90.00
#
_symmetry.space_group_name_H-M   'P 1'
#
loop_
_entity.id
_entity.type
_entity.pdbx_description
1 polymer ?
#
loop_
_entity_poly.entity_id
_entity_poly.type
_entity_poly.pdbx_seq_one_letter_code
_entity_poly.pdbx_strand_id
1 'polypeptide(L)'
;MFMSSSSNNLELQFKVLRSAYHSERYPSLVARLDRLRRVKAMLTENEPAWCEALSQDFGYRSADQSSFADITTTIKSVNHAL
;
A
#
# COMPACT_ATOMS: atom_id res chain seq x y z
N MET A 1 -18.50 -12.23 -0.65
CA MET A 1 -18.33 -13.05 0.57
C MET A 1 -17.35 -12.31 1.47
N PHE A 2 -17.85 -11.44 2.37
CA PHE A 2 -16.99 -10.70 3.29
C PHE A 2 -16.41 -11.68 4.30
N MET A 3 -15.10 -11.92 4.23
CA MET A 3 -14.40 -12.70 5.24
C MET A 3 -14.46 -11.91 6.55
N SER A 4 -15.32 -12.36 7.47
CA SER A 4 -15.33 -11.88 8.85
C SER A 4 -13.99 -12.22 9.48
N SER A 5 -13.09 -11.24 9.59
CA SER A 5 -11.86 -11.38 10.35
C SER A 5 -12.22 -11.58 11.82
N SER A 6 -12.05 -12.80 12.34
CA SER A 6 -12.27 -13.10 13.75
C SER A 6 -11.29 -12.29 14.61
N SER A 7 -11.73 -11.76 15.76
CA SER A 7 -10.93 -10.87 16.63
C SER A 7 -9.55 -11.44 17.02
N ASN A 8 -9.41 -12.77 17.10
CA ASN A 8 -8.12 -13.45 17.35
C ASN A 8 -7.10 -13.23 16.23
N ASN A 9 -7.53 -13.02 14.98
CA ASN A 9 -6.64 -12.77 13.86
C ASN A 9 -5.96 -11.40 13.96
N LEU A 10 -6.69 -10.37 14.39
CA LEU A 10 -6.17 -9.01 14.50
C LEU A 10 -5.13 -8.86 15.62
N GLU A 11 -5.36 -9.51 16.78
CA GLU A 11 -4.38 -9.53 17.88
C GLU A 11 -3.08 -10.23 17.47
N LEU A 12 -3.17 -11.33 16.71
CA LEU A 12 -1.99 -12.02 16.18
C LEU A 12 -1.23 -11.15 15.17
N GLN A 13 -1.93 -10.52 14.22
CA GLN A 13 -1.33 -9.61 13.25
C GLN A 13 -0.64 -8.42 13.95
N PHE A 14 -1.28 -7.87 14.98
CA PHE A 14 -0.71 -6.79 15.77
C PHE A 14 0.59 -7.19 16.46
N LYS A 15 0.64 -8.38 17.09
CA LYS A 15 1.87 -8.90 17.71
C LYS A 15 2.99 -9.09 16.70
N VAL A 16 2.68 -9.58 15.49
CA VAL A 16 3.66 -9.73 14.40
C VAL A 16 4.24 -8.37 13.99
N LEU A 17 3.38 -7.38 13.72
CA LEU A 17 3.81 -6.04 13.34
C LEU A 17 4.65 -5.37 14.44
N ARG A 18 4.26 -5.51 15.70
CA ARG A 18 5.01 -5.00 16.86
C ARG A 18 6.40 -5.66 16.95
N SER A 19 6.49 -6.98 16.81
CA SER A 19 7.78 -7.69 16.83
C SER A 19 8.69 -7.25 15.68
N ALA A 20 8.15 -7.12 14.47
CA ALA A 20 8.92 -6.68 13.30
C ALA A 20 9.48 -5.26 13.51
N TYR A 21 8.67 -4.35 14.06
CA TYR A 21 9.12 -3.01 14.43
C TYR A 21 10.27 -3.03 15.46
N HIS A 22 10.19 -3.89 16.48
CA HIS A 22 11.27 -4.00 17.46
C HIS A 22 12.55 -4.61 16.87
N SER A 23 12.44 -5.54 15.91
CA SER A 23 13.61 -6.13 15.25
C SER A 23 14.37 -5.16 14.33
N GLU A 24 13.68 -4.15 13.79
CA GLU A 24 14.29 -3.20 12.85
C GLU A 24 13.69 -1.79 13.02
N ARG A 25 13.86 -1.21 14.21
CA ARG A 25 13.25 0.08 14.58
C ARG A 25 13.71 1.25 13.70
N TYR A 26 14.97 1.21 13.26
CA TYR A 26 15.62 2.24 12.46
C TYR A 26 16.28 1.59 11.24
N PRO A 27 15.50 1.26 10.19
CA PRO A 27 16.05 0.63 9.01
C PRO A 27 17.13 1.51 8.37
N SER A 28 18.15 0.87 7.79
CA SER A 28 19.22 1.56 7.08
C SER A 28 18.67 2.40 5.93
N LEU A 29 19.43 3.39 5.45
CA LEU A 29 19.05 4.14 4.26
C LEU A 29 18.77 3.21 3.07
N VAL A 30 19.64 2.21 2.85
CA VAL A 30 19.47 1.22 1.77
C VAL A 30 18.14 0.49 1.87
N ALA A 31 17.77 0.01 3.07
CA ALA A 31 16.51 -0.69 3.30
C ALA A 31 15.29 0.22 3.08
N ARG A 32 15.38 1.50 3.50
CA ARG A 32 14.30 2.49 3.27
C ARG A 32 14.10 2.77 1.79
N LEU A 33 15.17 2.99 1.04
CA LEU A 33 15.12 3.23 -0.40
C LEU A 33 14.60 2.02 -1.17
N ASP A 34 15.02 0.80 -0.79
CA ASP A 34 14.48 -0.45 -1.36
C ASP A 34 12.96 -0.54 -1.18
N ARG A 35 12.48 -0.33 0.05
CA ARG A 35 11.05 -0.36 0.37
C ARG A 35 10.24 0.66 -0.44
N LEU A 36 10.74 1.90 -0.55
CA LEU A 36 10.10 2.94 -1.36
C LEU A 36 10.03 2.55 -2.84
N ARG A 37 11.11 1.99 -3.40
CA ARG A 37 11.12 1.48 -4.79
C ARG A 37 10.10 0.36 -4.99
N ARG A 38 9.98 -0.56 -4.03
CA ARG A 38 8.96 -1.63 -4.06
C ARG A 38 7.53 -1.10 -3.98
N VAL A 39 7.27 -0.06 -3.17
CA VAL A 39 5.94 0.59 -3.13
C VAL A 39 5.61 1.21 -4.49
N LYS A 40 6.56 1.95 -5.09
CA LYS A 40 6.37 2.52 -6.43
C LYS A 40 6.09 1.43 -7.47
N ALA A 41 6.90 0.38 -7.49
CA ALA A 41 6.74 -0.74 -8.43
C ALA A 41 5.37 -1.41 -8.28
N MET A 42 4.95 -1.73 -7.05
CA MET A 42 3.65 -2.32 -6.76
C MET A 42 2.50 -1.45 -7.30
N LEU A 43 2.56 -0.13 -7.10
CA LEU A 43 1.54 0.79 -7.61
C LEU A 43 1.52 0.83 -9.13
N THR A 44 2.68 0.97 -9.79
CA THR A 44 2.74 1.06 -11.26
C THR A 44 2.37 -0.24 -11.95
N GLU A 45 2.80 -1.38 -11.41
CA GLU A 45 2.56 -2.70 -12.02
C GLU A 45 1.09 -3.13 -11.91
N ASN A 46 0.37 -2.65 -10.89
CA ASN A 46 -1.00 -3.05 -10.60
C ASN A 46 -2.02 -1.92 -10.85
N GLU A 47 -1.61 -0.79 -11.43
CA GLU A 47 -2.46 0.39 -11.63
C GLU A 47 -3.82 0.08 -12.29
N PRO A 48 -3.90 -0.72 -13.37
CA PRO A 48 -5.19 -1.09 -13.96
C PRO A 48 -6.11 -1.84 -12.99
N ALA A 49 -5.55 -2.75 -12.18
CA ALA A 49 -6.31 -3.52 -11.20
C ALA A 49 -6.82 -2.63 -10.06
N TRP A 50 -6.02 -1.65 -9.62
CA TRP A 50 -6.43 -0.67 -8.61
C TRP A 50 -7.56 0.23 -9.11
N CYS A 51 -7.45 0.76 -10.34
CA CYS A 51 -8.50 1.58 -10.94
C CYS A 51 -9.82 0.81 -11.09
N GLU A 52 -9.77 -0.45 -11.51
CA GLU A 52 -10.95 -1.30 -11.63
C GLU A 52 -11.59 -1.57 -10.26
N ALA A 53 -10.81 -1.91 -9.24
CA ALA A 53 -11.32 -2.12 -7.89
C ALA A 53 -11.98 -0.84 -7.33
N LEU A 54 -11.33 0.32 -7.51
CA LEU A 54 -11.89 1.61 -7.08
C LEU A 54 -13.19 1.96 -7.82
N SER A 55 -13.29 1.62 -9.10
CA SER A 55 -14.52 1.77 -9.88
C SER A 55 -15.64 0.92 -9.28
N GLN A 56 -15.37 -0.35 -8.96
CA GLN A 56 -16.35 -1.27 -8.38
C GLN A 56 -16.79 -0.85 -6.96
N ASP A 57 -15.86 -0.39 -6.13
CA ASP A 57 -16.13 -0.02 -4.74
C ASP A 57 -16.85 1.34 -4.61
N PHE A 58 -16.59 2.28 -5.53
CA PHE A 58 -17.03 3.68 -5.42
C PHE A 58 -17.98 4.12 -6.53
N GLY A 59 -18.80 3.21 -7.05
CA GLY A 59 -19.91 3.56 -7.94
C GLY A 59 -19.47 4.07 -9.31
N TYR A 60 -18.60 3.32 -9.98
CA TYR A 60 -18.04 3.64 -11.30
C TYR A 60 -17.19 4.91 -11.33
N ARG A 61 -16.39 5.12 -10.29
CA ARG A 61 -15.37 6.17 -10.26
C ARG A 61 -14.49 6.10 -11.52
N SER A 62 -14.19 7.26 -12.11
CA SER A 62 -13.35 7.34 -13.31
C SER A 62 -11.97 6.73 -13.09
N ALA A 63 -11.48 5.97 -14.08
CA ALA A 63 -10.13 5.42 -14.08
C ALA A 63 -9.07 6.54 -14.05
N ASP A 64 -9.28 7.64 -14.78
CA ASP A 64 -8.35 8.78 -14.79
C ASP A 64 -8.29 9.46 -13.42
N GLN A 65 -9.46 9.61 -12.78
CA GLN A 65 -9.52 10.16 -11.43
C GLN A 65 -8.77 9.27 -10.44
N SER A 66 -8.94 7.95 -10.54
CA SER A 66 -8.29 6.96 -9.67
C SER A 66 -6.77 6.91 -9.89
N SER A 67 -6.35 6.86 -11.16
CA SER A 67 -4.94 6.92 -11.57
C SER A 67 -4.27 8.19 -11.06
N PHE A 68 -4.90 9.36 -11.25
CA PHE A 68 -4.29 10.61 -10.83
C PHE A 68 -4.29 10.76 -9.29
N ALA A 69 -5.45 10.63 -8.65
CA ALA A 69 -5.62 11.02 -7.26
C ALA A 69 -5.08 10.01 -6.25
N ASP A 70 -5.06 8.72 -6.59
CA ASP A 70 -4.70 7.65 -5.64
C ASP A 70 -3.32 7.04 -5.96
N ILE A 71 -2.99 6.91 -7.25
CA ILE A 71 -1.75 6.25 -7.70
C ILE A 71 -0.64 7.28 -7.97
N THR A 72 -0.89 8.23 -8.86
CA THR A 72 0.13 9.21 -9.29
C THR A 72 0.58 10.13 -8.15
N THR A 73 -0.34 10.62 -7.33
CA THR A 73 -0.02 11.42 -6.13
C THR A 73 0.88 10.65 -5.16
N THR A 74 0.57 9.37 -4.90
CA THR A 74 1.37 8.49 -4.05
C THR A 74 2.75 8.24 -4.63
N ILE A 75 2.85 7.96 -5.93
CA ILE A 75 4.14 7.83 -6.64
C ILE A 75 4.96 9.12 -6.54
N LYS A 76 4.33 10.30 -6.65
CA LYS A 76 5.02 11.58 -6.47
C LYS A 76 5.58 11.73 -5.06
N SER A 77 4.85 11.36 -4.02
CA SER A 77 5.34 11.35 -2.64
C SER A 77 6.51 10.38 -2.46
N VAL A 78 6.45 9.19 -3.07
CA VAL A 78 7.56 8.23 -3.07
C VAL A 78 8.79 8.81 -3.77
N ASN A 79 8.63 9.41 -4.94
CA ASN A 79 9.73 10.04 -5.68
C ASN A 79 10.37 11.21 -4.92
N HIS A 80 9.59 11.96 -4.13
CA HIS A 80 10.12 13.03 -3.28
C HIS A 80 10.99 12.49 -2.14
N ALA A 81 10.68 11.30 -1.63
CA ALA A 81 11.40 10.68 -0.52
C ALA A 81 12.59 9.81 -0.96
N LEU A 82 12.72 9.53 -2.27
CA LEU A 82 13.83 8.81 -2.89
C LEU A 82 14.97 9.76 -3.25
#